data_AF-A0A522FP75-F1
#
_entry.id   AF-A0A522FP75-F1
#
_cell.length_a   1.000
_cell.length_b   1.000
_cell.length_c   1.000
_cell.angle_alpha   90.00
_cell.angle_beta   90.00
_cell.angle_gamma   90.00
#
_symmetry.space_group_name_H-M   'P 1'
#
loop_
_entity.id
_entity.type
_entity.pdbx_description
1 polymer ?
#
loop_
_entity_poly.entity_id
_entity_poly.type
_entity_poly.pdbx_seq_one_letter_code
_entity_poly.pdbx_strand_id
1 'polypeptide(L)'
;MKKLLLIFLVFYIIIFSNNFLKADKCKDYLAFASPESITSFGIDTTGHWWALASNTNTNYRLIVDGKEIGVFREIKSLTFSNDGNRWACLAKDNVRWFVVANDTLIELPASDAGELAFSPDSKAFVYSYFEGENEVIVLPNRRFNVINRIGHFYPGFGGNTISFLGIRGEDTVININGTESQPFQSIIPMGYWLDGQMVYAAKNGGVWEVYKNFSAISESYAEITEAKINVYGTVAAILARQMSGNYLCAIFSDEYYDPLVSKPYDFANALVLHPSLPLAAFRATISTNNFIALSNTDYYGGQTMGYPYFTYDGAEMYFFGCDIDCFVNINGRKYSTNMQIDLMNYYPMKPDSRTIAYATGTSMVVRDLEKNMLYSGMMVDQVSQPIYNWRSKRYEALGLINQRLFLLTCEW
;
A
#
# COMPACT_ATOMS: atom_id res chain seq x y z
N MET A 1 82.25 -16.66 39.89
CA MET A 1 81.69 -17.26 38.66
C MET A 1 80.54 -16.40 38.18
N LYS A 2 80.60 -16.00 36.90
CA LYS A 2 79.75 -15.03 36.20
C LYS A 2 78.27 -15.41 36.13
N LYS A 3 77.41 -14.37 36.08
CA LYS A 3 76.14 -14.17 35.32
C LYS A 3 75.31 -13.15 36.13
N LEU A 4 75.22 -11.84 35.83
CA LEU A 4 74.78 -11.12 34.62
C LEU A 4 73.49 -11.67 34.01
N LEU A 5 72.36 -11.06 34.35
CA LEU A 5 71.10 -11.07 33.57
C LEU A 5 70.26 -9.87 34.05
N LEU A 6 70.50 -8.67 33.53
CA LEU A 6 69.86 -8.06 32.35
C LEU A 6 68.33 -8.01 32.42
N ILE A 7 67.87 -6.80 32.69
CA ILE A 7 66.52 -6.25 32.58
C ILE A 7 65.98 -6.47 31.15
N PHE A 8 64.77 -6.99 31.01
CA PHE A 8 63.93 -6.74 29.84
C PHE A 8 62.47 -6.61 30.28
N LEU A 9 62.01 -5.36 30.33
CA LEU A 9 60.64 -4.96 30.57
C LEU A 9 59.94 -4.98 29.21
N VAL A 10 59.21 -6.05 28.90
CA VAL A 10 58.42 -6.16 27.66
C VAL A 10 57.06 -5.51 27.91
N PHE A 11 56.93 -4.26 27.49
CA PHE A 11 55.66 -3.54 27.45
C PHE A 11 54.85 -4.06 26.26
N TYR A 12 53.87 -4.93 26.52
CA TYR A 12 52.91 -5.37 25.50
C TYR A 12 51.88 -4.25 25.28
N ILE A 13 52.14 -3.37 24.31
CA ILE A 13 51.13 -2.42 23.80
C ILE A 13 50.20 -3.23 22.89
N ILE A 14 49.06 -3.66 23.43
CA ILE A 14 47.96 -4.19 22.62
C ILE A 14 47.30 -2.98 21.95
N ILE A 15 47.69 -2.72 20.70
CA ILE A 15 46.97 -1.83 19.81
C ILE A 15 45.67 -2.55 19.45
N PHE A 16 44.58 -2.27 20.15
CA PHE A 16 43.24 -2.52 19.62
C PHE A 16 43.05 -1.60 18.43
N SER A 17 43.37 -2.08 17.23
CA SER A 17 42.81 -1.52 16.02
C SER A 17 41.32 -1.81 16.05
N ASN A 18 40.55 -0.84 16.54
CA ASN A 18 39.12 -0.74 16.23
C ASN A 18 39.01 -0.47 14.73
N ASN A 19 39.19 -1.51 13.92
CA ASN A 19 38.55 -1.58 12.63
C ASN A 19 37.05 -1.60 12.94
N PHE A 20 36.42 -0.42 12.99
CA PHE A 20 35.04 -0.29 12.58
C PHE A 20 35.00 -0.74 11.12
N LEU A 21 34.98 -2.06 10.89
CA LEU A 21 34.30 -2.62 9.74
C LEU A 21 32.93 -1.95 9.79
N LYS A 22 32.64 -1.06 8.82
CA LYS A 22 31.26 -0.60 8.59
C LYS A 22 30.43 -1.87 8.61
N ALA A 23 29.63 -2.06 9.65
CA ALA A 23 28.74 -3.21 9.72
C ALA A 23 27.99 -3.24 8.40
N ASP A 24 28.06 -4.37 7.70
CA ASP A 24 27.32 -4.52 6.45
C ASP A 24 25.85 -4.26 6.79
N LYS A 25 25.31 -3.18 6.24
CA LYS A 25 23.94 -2.75 6.53
C LYS A 25 22.95 -3.66 5.84
N CYS A 26 23.37 -4.27 4.74
CA CYS A 26 22.56 -5.18 3.98
C CYS A 26 22.93 -6.63 4.31
N LYS A 27 21.92 -7.47 4.46
CA LYS A 27 22.06 -8.89 4.74
C LYS A 27 21.02 -9.63 3.93
N ASP A 28 21.41 -10.75 3.35
CA ASP A 28 20.56 -11.53 2.48
C ASP A 28 20.41 -12.94 3.03
N TYR A 29 19.18 -13.43 3.07
CA TYR A 29 18.84 -14.73 3.65
C TYR A 29 18.12 -15.57 2.62
N LEU A 30 18.48 -16.84 2.50
CA LEU A 30 17.68 -17.79 1.72
C LEU A 30 16.31 -17.93 2.41
N ALA A 31 15.26 -17.41 1.78
CA ALA A 31 13.90 -17.46 2.29
C ALA A 31 13.23 -18.79 1.95
N PHE A 32 13.43 -19.26 0.71
CA PHE A 32 12.87 -20.54 0.24
C PHE A 32 13.65 -21.08 -0.95
N ALA A 33 13.73 -22.41 -1.06
CA ALA A 33 14.29 -23.09 -2.22
C ALA A 33 13.22 -24.04 -2.77
N SER A 34 12.73 -23.74 -3.96
CA SER A 34 11.71 -24.54 -4.62
C SER A 34 12.36 -25.62 -5.50
N PRO A 35 11.86 -26.87 -5.46
CA PRO A 35 12.19 -27.87 -6.48
C PRO A 35 11.49 -27.59 -7.82
N GLU A 36 10.44 -26.75 -7.81
CA GLU A 36 9.64 -26.37 -8.97
C GLU A 36 9.95 -24.94 -9.42
N SER A 37 9.59 -24.59 -10.66
CA SER A 37 9.78 -23.22 -11.15
C SER A 37 8.89 -22.21 -10.42
N ILE A 38 9.48 -21.22 -9.76
CA ILE A 38 8.79 -20.08 -9.16
C ILE A 38 8.29 -19.20 -10.30
N THR A 39 6.98 -19.14 -10.49
CA THR A 39 6.34 -18.40 -11.58
C THR A 39 5.98 -16.97 -11.18
N SER A 40 5.75 -16.73 -9.89
CA SER A 40 5.42 -15.41 -9.35
C SER A 40 5.75 -15.36 -7.86
N PHE A 41 6.07 -14.17 -7.37
CA PHE A 41 6.32 -13.91 -5.95
C PHE A 41 6.07 -12.44 -5.65
N GLY A 42 5.87 -12.12 -4.37
CA GLY A 42 5.65 -10.76 -3.91
C GLY A 42 5.84 -10.63 -2.41
N ILE A 43 5.95 -9.39 -1.95
CA ILE A 43 6.05 -9.03 -0.54
C ILE A 43 5.11 -7.85 -0.27
N ASP A 44 4.37 -7.90 0.83
CA ASP A 44 3.46 -6.84 1.26
C ASP A 44 4.20 -5.82 2.14
N THR A 45 3.55 -4.70 2.49
CA THR A 45 4.19 -3.64 3.29
C THR A 45 4.48 -4.03 4.75
N THR A 46 3.97 -5.18 5.20
CA THR A 46 4.17 -5.71 6.56
C THR A 46 5.29 -6.77 6.63
N GLY A 47 5.87 -7.10 5.47
CA GLY A 47 6.95 -8.06 5.29
C GLY A 47 6.50 -9.50 5.10
N HIS A 48 5.19 -9.72 5.05
CA HIS A 48 4.67 -11.00 4.59
C HIS A 48 4.99 -11.17 3.12
N TRP A 49 5.50 -12.34 2.77
CA TRP A 49 5.86 -12.63 1.39
C TRP A 49 5.27 -13.94 0.93
N TRP A 50 5.04 -14.03 -0.38
CA TRP A 50 4.45 -15.19 -1.00
C TRP A 50 5.19 -15.56 -2.28
N ALA A 51 5.09 -16.83 -2.65
CA ALA A 51 5.56 -17.36 -3.92
C ALA A 51 4.61 -18.41 -4.45
N LEU A 52 4.46 -18.44 -5.78
CA LEU A 52 3.81 -19.51 -6.52
C LEU A 52 4.89 -20.28 -7.26
N ALA A 53 4.97 -21.58 -6.99
CA ALA A 53 5.86 -22.48 -7.70
C ALA A 53 5.06 -23.51 -8.48
N SER A 54 5.51 -23.85 -9.67
CA SER A 54 4.91 -24.87 -10.51
C SER A 54 5.87 -25.38 -11.59
N ASN A 55 5.79 -26.68 -11.88
CA ASN A 55 6.39 -27.29 -13.07
C ASN A 55 5.41 -27.43 -14.25
N THR A 56 4.14 -27.07 -14.05
CA THR A 56 3.06 -27.24 -15.03
C THR A 56 2.17 -26.00 -15.08
N ASN A 57 1.34 -25.83 -16.10
CA ASN A 57 0.40 -24.70 -16.11
C ASN A 57 -0.92 -25.02 -15.38
N THR A 58 -0.96 -26.09 -14.57
CA THR A 58 -2.20 -26.63 -14.02
C THR A 58 -2.25 -26.71 -12.50
N ASN A 59 -1.10 -26.71 -11.81
CA ASN A 59 -1.05 -26.84 -10.35
C ASN A 59 0.03 -25.92 -9.77
N TYR A 60 -0.37 -24.97 -8.94
CA TYR A 60 0.48 -24.01 -8.26
C TYR A 60 0.63 -24.39 -6.79
N ARG A 61 1.88 -24.55 -6.34
CA ARG A 61 2.23 -24.62 -4.94
C ARG A 61 2.25 -23.20 -4.38
N LEU A 62 1.40 -22.94 -3.38
CA LEU A 62 1.39 -21.68 -2.64
C LEU A 62 2.35 -21.76 -1.46
N ILE A 63 3.28 -20.81 -1.40
CA ILE A 63 4.18 -20.58 -0.28
C ILE A 63 3.86 -19.21 0.30
N VAL A 64 3.70 -19.15 1.63
CA VAL A 64 3.56 -17.88 2.37
C VAL A 64 4.54 -17.94 3.55
N ASP A 65 5.40 -16.93 3.67
CA ASP A 65 6.44 -16.81 4.69
C ASP A 65 7.31 -18.07 4.87
N GLY A 66 7.66 -18.71 3.75
CA GLY A 66 8.52 -19.91 3.74
C GLY A 66 7.79 -21.19 4.08
N LYS A 67 6.50 -21.13 4.41
CA LYS A 67 5.65 -22.29 4.67
C LYS A 67 4.88 -22.67 3.41
N GLU A 68 4.99 -23.95 3.01
CA GLU A 68 4.14 -24.52 1.98
C GLU A 68 2.72 -24.68 2.52
N ILE A 69 1.75 -24.02 1.88
CA ILE A 69 0.35 -24.01 2.28
C ILE A 69 -0.41 -25.17 1.63
N GLY A 70 -0.18 -25.39 0.34
CA GLY A 70 -0.85 -26.42 -0.43
C GLY A 70 -0.61 -26.27 -1.92
N VAL A 71 -1.12 -27.24 -2.68
CA VAL A 71 -1.07 -27.25 -4.14
C VAL A 71 -2.48 -27.09 -4.67
N PHE A 72 -2.69 -26.06 -5.49
CA PHE A 72 -4.00 -25.65 -5.98
C PHE A 72 -3.95 -25.46 -7.49
N ARG A 73 -5.05 -25.71 -8.19
CA ARG A 73 -5.15 -25.42 -9.62
C ARG A 73 -5.23 -23.93 -9.90
N GLU A 74 -5.84 -23.20 -8.99
CA GLU A 74 -6.10 -21.78 -9.13
C GLU A 74 -6.02 -21.11 -7.76
N ILE A 75 -5.44 -19.91 -7.73
CA ILE A 75 -5.33 -19.09 -6.53
C ILE A 75 -5.76 -17.68 -6.94
N LYS A 76 -6.77 -17.15 -6.29
CA LYS A 76 -7.31 -15.80 -6.46
C LYS A 76 -7.23 -15.04 -5.14
N SER A 77 -7.15 -13.72 -5.24
CA SER A 77 -7.39 -12.81 -4.10
C SER A 77 -6.50 -13.08 -2.88
N LEU A 78 -5.22 -13.41 -3.07
CA LEU A 78 -4.27 -13.46 -1.95
C LEU A 78 -4.10 -12.05 -1.38
N THR A 79 -4.57 -11.86 -0.14
CA THR A 79 -4.58 -10.57 0.53
C THR A 79 -4.10 -10.71 1.96
N PHE A 80 -3.51 -9.64 2.47
CA PHE A 80 -2.95 -9.53 3.81
C PHE A 80 -3.76 -8.51 4.61
N SER A 81 -3.88 -8.73 5.92
CA SER A 81 -4.52 -7.75 6.79
C SER A 81 -3.63 -6.52 6.97
N ASN A 82 -4.24 -5.34 7.19
CA ASN A 82 -3.50 -4.08 7.33
C ASN A 82 -2.47 -4.10 8.47
N ASP A 83 -2.71 -4.90 9.51
CA ASP A 83 -1.79 -5.08 10.65
C ASP A 83 -0.67 -6.11 10.38
N GLY A 84 -0.73 -6.84 9.27
CA GLY A 84 0.26 -7.85 8.89
C GLY A 84 0.32 -9.05 9.83
N ASN A 85 -0.81 -9.44 10.42
CA ASN A 85 -0.87 -10.64 11.27
C ASN A 85 -1.65 -11.79 10.62
N ARG A 86 -2.40 -11.52 9.55
CA ARG A 86 -3.28 -12.49 8.90
C ARG A 86 -3.20 -12.33 7.39
N TRP A 87 -3.50 -13.43 6.72
CA TRP A 87 -3.63 -13.48 5.27
C TRP A 87 -4.70 -14.50 4.91
N ALA A 88 -5.30 -14.31 3.74
CA ALA A 88 -6.25 -15.25 3.19
C ALA A 88 -6.22 -15.21 1.66
N CYS A 89 -6.62 -16.31 1.03
CA CYS A 89 -6.84 -16.40 -0.40
C CYS A 89 -8.02 -17.32 -0.72
N LEU A 90 -8.50 -17.23 -1.96
CA LEU A 90 -9.43 -18.18 -2.54
C LEU A 90 -8.63 -19.14 -3.40
N ALA A 91 -8.73 -20.44 -3.12
CA ALA A 91 -7.95 -21.45 -3.84
C ALA A 91 -8.83 -22.60 -4.31
N LYS A 92 -8.55 -23.13 -5.50
CA LYS A 92 -9.30 -24.23 -6.10
C LYS A 92 -8.44 -25.49 -6.14
N ASP A 93 -8.98 -26.62 -5.66
CA ASP A 93 -8.40 -27.93 -5.94
C ASP A 93 -8.81 -28.42 -7.35
N ASN A 94 -8.89 -29.73 -7.58
CA ASN A 94 -9.37 -30.27 -8.85
C ASN A 94 -10.84 -29.91 -9.17
N VAL A 95 -11.67 -29.69 -8.15
CA VAL A 95 -13.13 -29.54 -8.27
C VAL A 95 -13.68 -28.41 -7.41
N ARG A 96 -13.17 -28.27 -6.18
CA ARG A 96 -13.76 -27.47 -5.10
C ARG A 96 -12.96 -26.21 -4.84
N TRP A 97 -13.68 -25.17 -4.42
CA TRP A 97 -13.10 -23.93 -3.95
C TRP A 97 -12.98 -23.92 -2.44
N PHE A 98 -11.96 -23.22 -1.95
CA PHE A 98 -11.67 -23.04 -0.54
C PHE A 98 -11.34 -21.59 -0.24
N VAL A 99 -11.74 -21.12 0.94
CA VAL A 99 -11.01 -20.04 1.61
C VAL A 99 -9.85 -20.69 2.36
N VAL A 100 -8.64 -20.26 2.04
CA VAL A 100 -7.42 -20.68 2.73
C VAL A 100 -6.86 -19.48 3.47
N ALA A 101 -6.77 -19.58 4.79
CA ALA A 101 -6.20 -18.56 5.66
C ALA A 101 -5.07 -19.15 6.51
N ASN A 102 -4.37 -18.30 7.24
CA ASN A 102 -3.29 -18.69 8.14
C ASN A 102 -3.69 -19.77 9.17
N ASP A 103 -4.94 -19.74 9.65
CA ASP A 103 -5.46 -20.62 10.71
C ASP A 103 -6.71 -21.43 10.32
N THR A 104 -7.26 -21.19 9.12
CA THR A 104 -8.57 -21.72 8.73
C THR A 104 -8.56 -22.22 7.28
N LEU A 105 -9.24 -23.34 7.03
CA LEU A 105 -9.52 -23.88 5.71
C LEU A 105 -11.02 -24.16 5.59
N ILE A 106 -11.71 -23.44 4.71
CA ILE A 106 -13.17 -23.53 4.55
C ILE A 106 -13.49 -24.00 3.14
N GLU A 107 -14.11 -25.16 3.00
CA GLU A 107 -14.65 -25.62 1.72
C GLU A 107 -15.90 -24.80 1.36
N LEU A 108 -15.94 -24.33 0.11
CA LEU A 108 -17.02 -23.50 -0.41
C LEU A 108 -17.93 -24.33 -1.33
N PRO A 109 -19.27 -24.23 -1.19
CA PRO A 109 -20.21 -24.83 -2.13
C PRO A 109 -20.30 -23.98 -3.41
N ALA A 110 -19.15 -23.65 -4.02
CA ALA A 110 -19.04 -22.63 -5.05
C ALA A 110 -18.81 -23.22 -6.45
N SER A 111 -19.48 -22.66 -7.45
CA SER A 111 -19.14 -22.85 -8.86
C SER A 111 -17.92 -22.00 -9.27
N ASP A 112 -17.77 -20.81 -8.70
CA ASP A 112 -16.59 -19.94 -8.88
C ASP A 112 -16.27 -19.13 -7.61
N ALA A 113 -15.03 -18.68 -7.48
CA ALA A 113 -14.59 -17.76 -6.46
C ALA A 113 -15.03 -16.32 -6.77
N GLY A 114 -15.46 -15.61 -5.74
CA GLY A 114 -15.71 -14.17 -5.79
C GLY A 114 -14.51 -13.39 -5.29
N GLU A 115 -14.77 -12.48 -4.36
CA GLU A 115 -13.80 -11.54 -3.82
C GLU A 115 -13.49 -11.83 -2.35
N LEU A 116 -12.33 -11.38 -1.86
CA LEU A 116 -11.94 -11.50 -0.46
C LEU A 116 -11.29 -10.20 0.00
N ALA A 117 -11.74 -9.65 1.14
CA ALA A 117 -11.15 -8.45 1.73
C ALA A 117 -11.15 -8.49 3.26
N PHE A 118 -10.10 -7.95 3.87
CA PHE A 118 -10.03 -7.75 5.32
C PHE A 118 -10.81 -6.50 5.74
N SER A 119 -11.38 -6.51 6.95
CA SER A 119 -11.89 -5.30 7.59
C SER A 119 -10.75 -4.30 7.84
N PRO A 120 -11.01 -2.98 7.85
CA PRO A 120 -9.97 -1.97 8.03
C PRO A 120 -9.14 -2.16 9.32
N ASP A 121 -9.79 -2.58 10.42
CA ASP A 121 -9.14 -2.90 11.70
C ASP A 121 -8.47 -4.28 11.76
N SER A 122 -8.40 -5.00 10.65
CA SER A 122 -7.75 -6.31 10.58
C SER A 122 -8.31 -7.34 11.57
N LYS A 123 -9.57 -7.24 11.99
CA LYS A 123 -10.21 -8.21 12.93
C LYS A 123 -11.06 -9.27 12.26
N ALA A 124 -11.59 -9.00 11.07
CA ALA A 124 -12.34 -9.97 10.28
C ALA A 124 -11.91 -9.91 8.81
N PHE A 125 -12.28 -10.93 8.05
CA PHE A 125 -12.31 -10.85 6.59
C PHE A 125 -13.71 -11.23 6.12
N VAL A 126 -14.06 -10.68 4.97
CA VAL A 126 -15.31 -10.94 4.25
C VAL A 126 -14.92 -11.55 2.93
N TYR A 127 -15.70 -12.55 2.49
CA TYR A 127 -15.46 -13.20 1.23
C TYR A 127 -16.77 -13.44 0.49
N SER A 128 -16.68 -13.59 -0.82
CA SER A 128 -17.81 -14.00 -1.64
C SER A 128 -17.44 -15.15 -2.57
N TYR A 129 -18.48 -15.86 -3.00
CA TYR A 129 -18.37 -16.97 -3.94
C TYR A 129 -19.67 -17.08 -4.74
N PHE A 130 -19.60 -17.75 -5.89
CA PHE A 130 -20.75 -17.90 -6.77
C PHE A 130 -21.40 -19.28 -6.62
N GLU A 131 -22.73 -19.31 -6.47
CA GLU A 131 -23.59 -20.49 -6.58
C GLU A 131 -24.40 -20.37 -7.88
N GLY A 132 -23.81 -20.81 -9.00
CA GLY A 132 -24.35 -20.53 -10.33
C GLY A 132 -24.17 -19.04 -10.68
N GLU A 133 -25.28 -18.35 -10.93
CA GLU A 133 -25.28 -16.90 -11.23
C GLU A 133 -25.41 -16.02 -9.98
N ASN A 134 -25.73 -16.60 -8.82
CA ASN A 134 -25.90 -15.85 -7.58
C ASN A 134 -24.56 -15.71 -6.86
N GLU A 135 -24.23 -14.50 -6.45
CA GLU A 135 -23.11 -14.27 -5.55
C GLU A 135 -23.58 -14.39 -4.10
N VAL A 136 -22.89 -15.18 -3.30
CA VAL A 136 -23.10 -15.29 -1.85
C VAL A 136 -21.96 -14.55 -1.16
N ILE A 137 -22.31 -13.50 -0.40
CA ILE A 137 -21.35 -12.79 0.44
C ILE A 137 -21.43 -13.32 1.87
N VAL A 138 -20.28 -13.64 2.46
CA VAL A 138 -20.14 -14.19 3.81
C VAL A 138 -19.36 -13.21 4.69
N LEU A 139 -20.03 -12.75 5.74
CA LEU A 139 -19.46 -11.99 6.86
C LEU A 139 -19.35 -12.93 8.08
N PRO A 140 -18.62 -12.55 9.14
CA PRO A 140 -18.43 -13.41 10.31
C PRO A 140 -19.73 -13.91 10.96
N ASN A 141 -20.79 -13.10 10.96
CA ASN A 141 -22.04 -13.40 11.66
C ASN A 141 -23.25 -13.61 10.75
N ARG A 142 -23.10 -13.46 9.43
CA ARG A 142 -24.21 -13.60 8.48
C ARG A 142 -23.69 -13.86 7.07
N ARG A 143 -24.55 -14.44 6.24
CA ARG A 143 -24.36 -14.52 4.80
C ARG A 143 -25.66 -14.20 4.08
N PHE A 144 -25.57 -13.70 2.86
CA PHE A 144 -26.72 -13.36 2.05
C PHE A 144 -26.38 -13.38 0.56
N ASN A 145 -27.41 -13.53 -0.26
CA ASN A 145 -27.28 -13.54 -1.71
C ASN A 145 -27.36 -12.12 -2.25
N VAL A 146 -26.55 -11.84 -3.26
CA VAL A 146 -26.50 -10.58 -3.97
C VAL A 146 -26.63 -10.84 -5.46
N ILE A 147 -27.38 -9.95 -6.12
CA ILE A 147 -27.54 -9.93 -7.58
C ILE A 147 -27.10 -8.58 -8.12
N ASN A 148 -26.52 -8.57 -9.32
CA ASN A 148 -26.10 -7.35 -10.03
C ASN A 148 -25.10 -6.46 -9.26
N ARG A 149 -24.24 -7.06 -8.42
CA ARG A 149 -23.10 -6.34 -7.81
C ARG A 149 -22.09 -5.98 -8.89
N ILE A 150 -21.48 -4.82 -8.75
CA ILE A 150 -20.35 -4.40 -9.57
C ILE A 150 -19.18 -3.94 -8.70
N GLY A 151 -17.98 -4.07 -9.25
CA GLY A 151 -16.75 -3.64 -8.58
C GLY A 151 -16.48 -4.40 -7.28
N HIS A 152 -15.82 -3.73 -6.34
CA HIS A 152 -15.40 -4.28 -5.06
C HIS A 152 -16.50 -4.16 -3.99
N PHE A 153 -16.42 -5.00 -2.95
CA PHE A 153 -17.15 -4.76 -1.71
C PHE A 153 -16.23 -4.16 -0.64
N TYR A 154 -16.83 -3.40 0.28
CA TYR A 154 -16.13 -2.63 1.30
C TYR A 154 -16.61 -3.12 2.67
N PRO A 155 -15.83 -3.94 3.39
CA PRO A 155 -16.18 -4.33 4.75
C PRO A 155 -15.98 -3.15 5.72
N GLY A 156 -16.89 -2.99 6.67
CA GLY A 156 -16.70 -2.03 7.75
C GLY A 156 -15.80 -2.57 8.86
N PHE A 157 -15.52 -1.73 9.86
CA PHE A 157 -14.74 -2.11 11.04
C PHE A 157 -15.34 -3.35 11.74
N GLY A 158 -14.51 -4.34 12.06
CA GLY A 158 -14.92 -5.63 12.60
C GLY A 158 -15.60 -6.58 11.59
N GLY A 159 -15.85 -6.16 10.35
CA GLY A 159 -16.36 -6.99 9.25
C GLY A 159 -17.84 -7.39 9.35
N ASN A 160 -18.61 -6.79 10.27
CA ASN A 160 -20.05 -7.09 10.45
C ASN A 160 -20.97 -6.24 9.55
N THR A 161 -20.45 -5.13 9.03
CA THR A 161 -21.11 -4.30 8.02
C THR A 161 -20.37 -4.41 6.71
N ILE A 162 -21.08 -4.18 5.61
CA ILE A 162 -20.53 -4.22 4.27
C ILE A 162 -21.27 -3.23 3.38
N SER A 163 -20.53 -2.62 2.46
CA SER A 163 -21.10 -1.85 1.36
C SER A 163 -20.64 -2.40 0.03
N PHE A 164 -21.49 -2.31 -0.98
CA PHE A 164 -21.12 -2.66 -2.35
C PHE A 164 -21.98 -1.87 -3.34
N LEU A 165 -21.47 -1.75 -4.57
CA LEU A 165 -22.19 -1.10 -5.65
C LEU A 165 -23.07 -2.10 -6.40
N GLY A 166 -24.22 -1.62 -6.88
CA GLY A 166 -25.11 -2.38 -7.76
C GLY A 166 -25.60 -1.51 -8.91
N ILE A 167 -26.04 -2.16 -9.99
CA ILE A 167 -26.63 -1.47 -11.15
C ILE A 167 -28.16 -1.46 -11.06
N ARG A 168 -28.77 -0.32 -11.38
CA ARG A 168 -30.21 -0.13 -11.55
C ARG A 168 -30.46 0.63 -12.87
N GLY A 169 -30.65 -0.13 -13.95
CA GLY A 169 -30.73 0.47 -15.29
C GLY A 169 -29.37 1.02 -15.72
N GLU A 170 -29.31 2.31 -16.03
CA GLU A 170 -28.04 3.02 -16.33
C GLU A 170 -27.39 3.65 -15.09
N ASP A 171 -28.13 3.71 -13.97
CA ASP A 171 -27.66 4.30 -12.73
C ASP A 171 -27.00 3.26 -11.81
N THR A 172 -26.16 3.77 -10.92
CA THR A 172 -25.49 3.02 -9.87
C THR A 172 -26.15 3.30 -8.51
N VAL A 173 -26.34 2.26 -7.71
CA VAL A 173 -26.75 2.38 -6.30
C VAL A 173 -25.64 1.86 -5.41
N ILE A 174 -25.55 2.38 -4.19
CA ILE A 174 -24.75 1.77 -3.13
C ILE A 174 -25.67 1.08 -2.14
N ASN A 175 -25.44 -0.21 -1.92
CA ASN A 175 -26.06 -0.96 -0.84
C ASN A 175 -25.17 -0.83 0.40
N ILE A 176 -25.73 -0.32 1.50
CA ILE A 176 -25.05 -0.20 2.78
C ILE A 176 -25.81 -1.09 3.76
N ASN A 177 -25.18 -2.21 4.14
CA ASN A 177 -25.70 -3.13 5.14
C ASN A 177 -27.13 -3.66 4.86
N GLY A 178 -27.49 -3.85 3.59
CA GLY A 178 -28.82 -4.32 3.15
C GLY A 178 -29.80 -3.20 2.78
N THR A 179 -29.45 -1.93 3.02
CA THR A 179 -30.26 -0.77 2.62
C THR A 179 -29.67 -0.14 1.37
N GLU A 180 -30.47 0.00 0.31
CA GLU A 180 -30.03 0.63 -0.94
C GLU A 180 -30.24 2.14 -0.91
N SER A 181 -29.30 2.89 -1.49
CA SER A 181 -29.45 4.32 -1.73
C SER A 181 -30.45 4.60 -2.86
N GLN A 182 -30.80 5.87 -3.03
CA GLN A 182 -31.34 6.35 -4.31
C GLN A 182 -30.35 6.05 -5.46
N PRO A 183 -30.83 5.91 -6.72
CA PRO A 183 -29.96 5.79 -7.88
C PRO A 183 -29.15 7.07 -8.12
N PHE A 184 -27.88 6.90 -8.47
CA PHE A 184 -26.94 7.95 -8.82
C PHE A 184 -26.34 7.67 -10.20
N GLN A 185 -25.97 8.72 -10.93
CA GLN A 185 -25.34 8.58 -12.25
C GLN A 185 -23.95 7.91 -12.14
N SER A 186 -23.25 8.14 -11.03
CA SER A 186 -21.95 7.52 -10.72
C SER A 186 -21.67 7.60 -9.23
N ILE A 187 -20.89 6.66 -8.70
CA ILE A 187 -20.49 6.59 -7.29
C ILE A 187 -19.00 6.24 -7.21
N ILE A 188 -18.26 6.96 -6.36
CA ILE A 188 -16.88 6.67 -5.96
C ILE A 188 -16.92 6.25 -4.47
N PRO A 189 -16.88 4.95 -4.16
CA PRO A 189 -16.82 4.49 -2.78
C PRO A 189 -15.47 4.86 -2.17
N MET A 190 -15.47 5.35 -0.93
CA MET A 190 -14.24 5.68 -0.22
C MET A 190 -13.93 4.60 0.83
N GLY A 191 -14.90 4.30 1.69
CA GLY A 191 -14.78 3.31 2.75
C GLY A 191 -15.55 3.70 3.99
N TYR A 192 -15.35 2.94 5.07
CA TYR A 192 -16.05 3.18 6.32
C TYR A 192 -15.30 4.18 7.18
N TRP A 193 -16.04 5.14 7.71
CA TRP A 193 -15.62 5.96 8.83
C TRP A 193 -15.58 5.12 10.12
N LEU A 194 -14.80 5.55 11.11
CA LEU A 194 -14.60 4.81 12.36
C LEU A 194 -15.90 4.59 13.14
N ASP A 195 -16.89 5.45 12.95
CA ASP A 195 -18.23 5.33 13.54
C ASP A 195 -19.13 4.29 12.84
N GLY A 196 -18.63 3.62 11.79
CA GLY A 196 -19.35 2.59 11.05
C GLY A 196 -20.24 3.13 9.93
N GLN A 197 -20.18 4.43 9.61
CA GLN A 197 -20.88 4.99 8.46
C GLN A 197 -20.03 4.90 7.18
N MET A 198 -20.64 4.50 6.07
CA MET A 198 -19.97 4.43 4.77
C MET A 198 -19.84 5.83 4.17
N VAL A 199 -18.64 6.20 3.71
CA VAL A 199 -18.38 7.45 3.00
C VAL A 199 -18.18 7.16 1.51
N TYR A 200 -18.82 7.96 0.67
CA TYR A 200 -18.69 7.88 -0.78
C TYR A 200 -19.00 9.23 -1.43
N ALA A 201 -18.44 9.47 -2.60
CA ALA A 201 -18.86 10.56 -3.47
C ALA A 201 -19.86 10.05 -4.50
N ALA A 202 -20.90 10.81 -4.81
CA ALA A 202 -21.89 10.41 -5.80
C ALA A 202 -22.33 11.57 -6.67
N LYS A 203 -22.64 11.25 -7.93
CA LYS A 203 -23.12 12.20 -8.93
C LYS A 203 -24.63 12.10 -9.08
N ASN A 204 -25.33 13.20 -8.85
CA ASN A 204 -26.76 13.31 -9.08
C ASN A 204 -27.09 14.64 -9.77
N GLY A 205 -28.00 14.63 -10.75
CA GLY A 205 -28.43 15.86 -11.43
C GLY A 205 -27.28 16.66 -12.06
N GLY A 206 -26.19 16.01 -12.46
CA GLY A 206 -25.02 16.66 -13.04
C GLY A 206 -23.99 17.22 -12.05
N VAL A 207 -24.26 17.15 -10.73
CA VAL A 207 -23.34 17.63 -9.69
C VAL A 207 -22.87 16.47 -8.81
N TRP A 208 -21.73 16.65 -8.15
CA TRP A 208 -21.13 15.68 -7.25
C TRP A 208 -21.19 16.16 -5.81
N GLU A 209 -21.50 15.26 -4.89
CA GLU A 209 -21.52 15.52 -3.45
C GLU A 209 -20.90 14.33 -2.71
N VAL A 210 -20.39 14.58 -1.51
CA VAL A 210 -19.92 13.54 -0.58
C VAL A 210 -21.04 13.19 0.37
N TYR A 211 -21.27 11.89 0.54
CA TYR A 211 -22.28 11.33 1.41
C TYR A 211 -21.62 10.54 2.54
N LYS A 212 -22.20 10.63 3.74
CA LYS A 212 -21.96 9.73 4.86
C LYS A 212 -23.25 8.98 5.12
N ASN A 213 -23.24 7.67 4.86
CA ASN A 213 -24.43 6.86 4.60
C ASN A 213 -25.35 7.53 3.56
N PHE A 214 -26.55 7.96 3.96
CA PHE A 214 -27.54 8.51 3.03
C PHE A 214 -27.73 10.03 3.17
N SER A 215 -26.80 10.70 3.85
CA SER A 215 -26.84 12.15 4.07
C SER A 215 -25.63 12.81 3.41
N ALA A 216 -25.87 13.84 2.61
CA ALA A 216 -24.82 14.66 2.04
C ALA A 216 -24.10 15.44 3.17
N ILE A 217 -22.78 15.46 3.13
CA ILE A 217 -21.91 16.13 4.11
C ILE A 217 -21.03 17.21 3.46
N SER A 218 -21.19 17.45 2.16
CA SER A 218 -20.46 18.49 1.42
C SER A 218 -21.42 19.42 0.67
N GLU A 219 -20.90 20.55 0.22
CA GLU A 219 -21.50 21.31 -0.88
C GLU A 219 -21.44 20.52 -2.20
N SER A 220 -22.08 21.05 -3.24
CA SER A 220 -22.09 20.46 -4.57
C SER A 220 -20.90 20.92 -5.42
N TYR A 221 -20.22 19.97 -6.06
CA TYR A 221 -19.10 20.18 -6.97
C TYR A 221 -19.50 19.88 -8.42
N ALA A 222 -18.80 20.48 -9.38
CA ALA A 222 -18.98 20.14 -10.79
C ALA A 222 -18.47 18.72 -11.08
N GLU A 223 -17.38 18.33 -10.43
CA GLU A 223 -16.75 17.02 -10.58
C GLU A 223 -15.99 16.64 -9.31
N ILE A 224 -16.03 15.36 -8.90
CA ILE A 224 -15.08 14.79 -7.93
C ILE A 224 -14.24 13.78 -8.70
N THR A 225 -12.93 14.00 -8.78
CA THR A 225 -12.01 13.17 -9.58
C THR A 225 -11.36 12.08 -8.75
N GLU A 226 -11.06 12.35 -7.48
CA GLU A 226 -10.54 11.39 -6.52
C GLU A 226 -11.22 11.58 -5.17
N ALA A 227 -11.50 10.48 -4.48
CA ALA A 227 -12.07 10.48 -3.13
C ALA A 227 -11.45 9.33 -2.33
N LYS A 228 -10.88 9.61 -1.17
CA LYS A 228 -10.20 8.63 -0.32
C LYS A 228 -10.55 8.80 1.14
N ILE A 229 -10.44 7.72 1.89
CA ILE A 229 -10.45 7.71 3.36
C ILE A 229 -9.17 7.03 3.85
N ASN A 230 -8.62 7.49 4.96
CA ASN A 230 -7.42 6.89 5.55
C ASN A 230 -7.73 5.53 6.18
N VAL A 231 -6.69 4.72 6.41
CA VAL A 231 -6.81 3.35 6.94
C VAL A 231 -7.54 3.29 8.29
N TYR A 232 -7.41 4.34 9.12
CA TYR A 232 -8.07 4.42 10.41
C TYR A 232 -9.51 4.93 10.35
N GLY A 233 -10.01 5.37 9.19
CA GLY A 233 -11.37 5.87 9.03
C GLY A 233 -11.65 7.17 9.78
N THR A 234 -10.63 8.01 9.99
CA THR A 234 -10.73 9.29 10.74
C THR A 234 -10.62 10.53 9.87
N VAL A 235 -10.14 10.37 8.63
CA VAL A 235 -9.93 11.46 7.67
C VAL A 235 -10.34 10.99 6.29
N ALA A 236 -11.19 11.77 5.64
CA ALA A 236 -11.52 11.63 4.23
C ALA A 236 -11.09 12.88 3.49
N ALA A 237 -10.72 12.74 2.22
CA ALA A 237 -10.59 13.90 1.36
C ALA A 237 -11.03 13.60 -0.05
N ILE A 238 -11.35 14.67 -0.76
CA ILE A 238 -11.68 14.65 -2.18
C ILE A 238 -10.79 15.64 -2.93
N LEU A 239 -10.50 15.33 -4.18
CA LEU A 239 -10.14 16.33 -5.18
C LEU A 239 -11.37 16.60 -6.03
N ALA A 240 -11.77 17.86 -6.07
CA ALA A 240 -13.01 18.28 -6.69
C ALA A 240 -12.79 19.50 -7.56
N ARG A 241 -13.50 19.54 -8.69
CA ARG A 241 -13.63 20.70 -9.56
C ARG A 241 -14.86 21.50 -9.14
N GLN A 242 -14.67 22.76 -8.81
CA GLN A 242 -15.75 23.70 -8.52
C GLN A 242 -16.51 24.07 -9.80
N MET A 243 -17.70 24.65 -9.63
CA MET A 243 -18.50 25.21 -10.73
C MET A 243 -17.76 26.32 -11.50
N SER A 244 -16.85 27.02 -10.83
CA SER A 244 -15.96 28.02 -11.44
C SER A 244 -14.94 27.42 -12.41
N GLY A 245 -14.72 26.11 -12.34
CA GLY A 245 -13.78 25.37 -13.19
C GLY A 245 -12.45 25.02 -12.51
N ASN A 246 -12.11 25.64 -11.38
CA ASN A 246 -10.87 25.37 -10.64
C ASN A 246 -11.00 24.10 -9.79
N TYR A 247 -9.87 23.45 -9.53
CA TYR A 247 -9.75 22.29 -8.65
C TYR A 247 -9.39 22.70 -7.22
N LEU A 248 -9.85 21.93 -6.25
CA LEU A 248 -9.48 22.06 -4.84
C LEU A 248 -9.44 20.69 -4.18
N CYS A 249 -8.84 20.66 -2.99
CA CYS A 249 -8.94 19.55 -2.06
C CYS A 249 -9.86 19.95 -0.90
N ALA A 250 -10.84 19.10 -0.56
CA ALA A 250 -11.65 19.25 0.65
C ALA A 250 -11.40 18.07 1.58
N ILE A 251 -11.01 18.35 2.82
CA ILE A 251 -10.65 17.37 3.85
C ILE A 251 -11.74 17.36 4.92
N PHE A 252 -12.31 16.19 5.16
CA PHE A 252 -13.34 15.93 6.17
C PHE A 252 -12.69 15.25 7.38
N SER A 253 -13.03 15.70 8.58
CA SER A 253 -12.58 15.14 9.85
C SER A 253 -13.53 15.54 10.96
N ASP A 254 -13.73 14.67 11.95
CA ASP A 254 -14.57 14.96 13.13
C ASP A 254 -13.96 16.07 14.03
N GLU A 255 -12.71 16.46 13.80
CA GLU A 255 -12.05 17.57 14.51
C GLU A 255 -12.59 18.95 14.11
N TYR A 256 -13.24 19.06 12.94
CA TYR A 256 -13.74 20.32 12.39
C TYR A 256 -15.21 20.22 12.03
N TYR A 257 -15.95 21.31 12.25
CA TYR A 257 -17.36 21.37 11.86
C TYR A 257 -17.52 21.44 10.33
N ASP A 258 -16.71 22.30 9.69
CA ASP A 258 -16.68 22.44 8.24
C ASP A 258 -15.45 21.73 7.65
N PRO A 259 -15.53 21.19 6.41
CA PRO A 259 -14.37 20.62 5.73
C PRO A 259 -13.25 21.65 5.57
N LEU A 260 -12.00 21.22 5.74
CA LEU A 260 -10.84 22.05 5.44
C LEU A 260 -10.63 22.08 3.93
N VAL A 261 -10.73 23.27 3.35
CA VAL A 261 -10.64 23.45 1.89
C VAL A 261 -9.29 24.08 1.53
N SER A 262 -8.63 23.53 0.50
CA SER A 262 -7.42 24.12 -0.04
C SER A 262 -7.70 25.40 -0.82
N LYS A 263 -6.67 26.18 -1.12
CA LYS A 263 -6.77 27.17 -2.20
C LYS A 263 -7.13 26.49 -3.55
N PRO A 264 -7.71 27.24 -4.51
CA PRO A 264 -8.03 26.72 -5.83
C PRO A 264 -6.78 26.59 -6.72
N TYR A 265 -6.80 25.63 -7.64
CA TYR A 265 -5.75 25.31 -8.61
C TYR A 265 -6.34 25.11 -10.00
N ASP A 266 -5.54 25.28 -11.06
CA ASP A 266 -6.02 25.07 -12.43
C ASP A 266 -6.25 23.58 -12.72
N PHE A 267 -5.45 22.72 -12.08
CA PHE A 267 -5.57 21.27 -12.14
C PHE A 267 -5.02 20.64 -10.85
N ALA A 268 -5.63 19.54 -10.40
CA ALA A 268 -5.14 18.75 -9.28
C ALA A 268 -5.43 17.24 -9.47
N ASN A 269 -4.48 16.39 -9.06
CA ASN A 269 -4.62 14.93 -9.04
C ASN A 269 -3.67 14.28 -8.01
N ALA A 270 -3.65 12.94 -7.97
CA ALA A 270 -2.80 12.14 -7.10
C ALA A 270 -2.98 12.46 -5.61
N LEU A 271 -4.21 12.34 -5.13
CA LEU A 271 -4.56 12.59 -3.73
C LEU A 271 -3.94 11.53 -2.82
N VAL A 272 -3.26 11.96 -1.76
CA VAL A 272 -2.73 11.09 -0.71
C VAL A 272 -3.09 11.66 0.65
N LEU A 273 -3.63 10.81 1.51
CA LEU A 273 -4.00 11.18 2.86
C LEU A 273 -2.86 10.88 3.83
N HIS A 274 -2.70 11.76 4.81
CA HIS A 274 -1.89 11.45 5.97
C HIS A 274 -2.54 10.27 6.73
N PRO A 275 -1.75 9.33 7.30
CA PRO A 275 -2.28 8.15 7.96
C PRO A 275 -3.31 8.44 9.04
N SER A 276 -3.09 9.44 9.91
CA SER A 276 -3.97 9.76 11.06
C SER A 276 -4.49 11.20 11.13
N LEU A 277 -3.62 12.19 10.90
CA LEU A 277 -3.96 13.62 10.96
C LEU A 277 -4.81 14.10 9.78
N PRO A 278 -5.64 15.15 9.95
CA PRO A 278 -6.49 15.75 8.91
C PRO A 278 -5.68 16.56 7.89
N LEU A 279 -4.77 15.87 7.20
CA LEU A 279 -3.87 16.42 6.20
C LEU A 279 -3.94 15.59 4.92
N ALA A 280 -3.89 16.27 3.79
CA ALA A 280 -3.79 15.65 2.48
C ALA A 280 -2.69 16.31 1.66
N ALA A 281 -1.98 15.51 0.88
CA ALA A 281 -1.03 15.94 -0.12
C ALA A 281 -1.54 15.58 -1.52
N PHE A 282 -1.32 16.44 -2.51
CA PHE A 282 -1.75 16.19 -3.89
C PHE A 282 -0.88 16.98 -4.86
N ARG A 283 -0.87 16.54 -6.13
CA ARG A 283 -0.27 17.30 -7.22
C ARG A 283 -1.21 18.41 -7.62
N ALA A 284 -0.66 19.58 -7.90
CA ALA A 284 -1.40 20.74 -8.32
C ALA A 284 -0.62 21.58 -9.35
N THR A 285 -1.35 22.30 -10.18
CA THR A 285 -0.77 23.21 -11.18
C THR A 285 -1.43 24.58 -11.07
N ILE A 286 -0.60 25.63 -11.13
CA ILE A 286 -1.03 27.03 -11.26
C ILE A 286 -0.27 27.63 -12.43
N SER A 287 -1.00 28.05 -13.46
CA SER A 287 -0.46 28.44 -14.76
C SER A 287 0.43 27.33 -15.34
N THR A 288 1.71 27.58 -15.54
CA THR A 288 2.69 26.61 -16.03
C THR A 288 3.47 25.91 -14.92
N ASN A 289 3.25 26.32 -13.66
CA ASN A 289 4.04 25.86 -12.53
C ASN A 289 3.39 24.69 -11.81
N ASN A 290 4.25 23.76 -11.43
CA ASN A 290 3.91 22.46 -10.89
C ASN A 290 4.23 22.44 -9.39
N PHE A 291 3.28 22.03 -8.56
CA PHE A 291 3.40 21.99 -7.10
C PHE A 291 2.93 20.65 -6.52
N ILE A 292 3.52 20.27 -5.40
CA ILE A 292 2.87 19.38 -4.43
C ILE A 292 2.26 20.28 -3.36
N ALA A 293 0.93 20.25 -3.27
CA ALA A 293 0.19 20.95 -2.24
C ALA A 293 0.02 20.01 -1.04
N LEU A 294 0.45 20.46 0.13
CA LEU A 294 0.13 19.85 1.42
C LEU A 294 -0.92 20.74 2.10
N SER A 295 -2.18 20.37 1.94
CA SER A 295 -3.35 21.14 2.37
C SER A 295 -3.35 22.58 1.81
N ASN A 296 -2.72 23.54 2.49
CA ASN A 296 -2.63 24.95 2.06
C ASN A 296 -1.20 25.44 1.80
N THR A 297 -0.20 24.57 1.94
CA THR A 297 1.21 24.88 1.69
C THR A 297 1.65 24.25 0.37
N ASP A 298 2.24 25.04 -0.53
CA ASP A 298 2.73 24.54 -1.81
C ASP A 298 4.24 24.35 -1.79
N TYR A 299 4.68 23.19 -2.27
CA TYR A 299 6.07 22.87 -2.52
C TYR A 299 6.30 22.78 -4.02
N TYR A 300 7.29 23.52 -4.54
CA TYR A 300 7.61 23.47 -5.96
C TYR A 300 8.02 22.05 -6.39
N GLY A 301 7.29 21.53 -7.38
CA GLY A 301 7.35 20.14 -7.83
C GLY A 301 8.48 19.82 -8.81
N GLY A 302 9.04 20.83 -9.47
CA GLY A 302 9.93 20.65 -10.62
C GLY A 302 9.20 20.85 -11.96
N GLN A 303 9.95 20.86 -13.07
CA GLN A 303 9.35 20.82 -14.41
C GLN A 303 8.50 19.57 -14.61
N THR A 304 9.00 18.42 -14.15
CA THR A 304 8.25 17.18 -14.02
C THR A 304 8.26 16.72 -12.56
N MET A 305 7.19 16.07 -12.13
CA MET A 305 7.06 15.58 -10.76
C MET A 305 6.36 14.22 -10.71
N GLY A 306 6.71 13.44 -9.69
CA GLY A 306 6.01 12.22 -9.30
C GLY A 306 4.82 12.49 -8.39
N TYR A 307 4.34 11.43 -7.74
CA TYR A 307 3.27 11.53 -6.75
C TYR A 307 3.82 11.89 -5.36
N PRO A 308 3.02 12.58 -4.53
CA PRO A 308 3.36 12.74 -3.12
C PRO A 308 3.15 11.43 -2.37
N TYR A 309 3.93 11.22 -1.32
CA TYR A 309 3.82 10.10 -0.41
C TYR A 309 4.02 10.57 1.02
N PHE A 310 3.47 9.82 1.97
CA PHE A 310 3.83 9.94 3.37
C PHE A 310 4.67 8.72 3.77
N THR A 311 5.58 8.90 4.72
CA THR A 311 6.14 7.76 5.46
C THR A 311 5.01 6.99 6.16
N TYR A 312 5.26 5.73 6.51
CA TYR A 312 4.22 4.86 7.07
C TYR A 312 3.55 5.45 8.33
N ASP A 313 4.29 6.24 9.11
CA ASP A 313 3.84 6.93 10.32
C ASP A 313 3.33 8.36 10.06
N GLY A 314 3.46 8.87 8.84
CA GLY A 314 3.07 10.22 8.45
C GLY A 314 4.05 11.32 8.87
N ALA A 315 5.19 11.00 9.50
CA ALA A 315 6.15 11.98 10.00
C ALA A 315 6.74 12.86 8.88
N GLU A 316 6.92 12.30 7.68
CA GLU A 316 7.48 13.00 6.55
C GLU A 316 6.60 12.85 5.29
N MET A 317 6.26 13.98 4.68
CA MET A 317 5.77 14.03 3.30
C MET A 317 6.97 14.14 2.37
N TYR A 318 6.99 13.30 1.34
CA TYR A 318 8.04 13.33 0.34
C TYR A 318 7.52 13.11 -1.07
N PHE A 319 8.26 13.61 -2.04
CA PHE A 319 8.00 13.40 -3.46
C PHE A 319 9.28 13.56 -4.28
N PHE A 320 9.23 13.08 -5.52
CA PHE A 320 10.31 13.21 -6.47
C PHE A 320 9.96 14.25 -7.54
N GLY A 321 10.94 15.06 -7.92
CA GLY A 321 10.81 16.05 -8.98
C GLY A 321 12.08 16.12 -9.81
N CYS A 322 11.97 16.57 -11.06
CA CYS A 322 13.12 16.82 -11.91
C CYS A 322 13.00 18.20 -12.58
N ASP A 323 14.09 18.95 -12.53
CA ASP A 323 14.30 20.13 -13.37
C ASP A 323 15.39 19.76 -14.41
N ILE A 324 16.61 20.29 -14.27
CA ILE A 324 17.80 19.79 -14.97
C ILE A 324 18.29 18.50 -14.30
N ASP A 325 18.34 18.52 -12.97
CA ASP A 325 18.65 17.37 -12.13
C ASP A 325 17.42 16.94 -11.34
N CYS A 326 17.35 15.64 -11.03
CA CYS A 326 16.30 15.10 -10.19
C CYS A 326 16.61 15.28 -8.70
N PHE A 327 15.56 15.50 -7.92
CA PHE A 327 15.62 15.71 -6.49
C PHE A 327 14.50 14.95 -5.78
N VAL A 328 14.74 14.64 -4.51
CA VAL A 328 13.71 14.26 -3.54
C VAL A 328 13.43 15.48 -2.69
N ASN A 329 12.17 15.86 -2.56
CA ASN A 329 11.74 16.83 -1.57
C ASN A 329 11.20 16.09 -0.35
N ILE A 330 11.71 16.41 0.84
CA ILE A 330 11.25 15.86 2.12
C ILE A 330 10.87 17.05 3.00
N ASN A 331 9.59 17.17 3.35
CA ASN A 331 9.02 18.27 4.16
C ASN A 331 9.47 19.69 3.71
N GLY A 332 9.63 19.88 2.40
CA GLY A 332 10.04 21.16 1.79
C GLY A 332 11.53 21.30 1.51
N ARG A 333 12.39 20.41 2.02
CA ARG A 333 13.82 20.43 1.76
C ARG A 333 14.17 19.53 0.58
N LYS A 334 14.87 20.09 -0.42
CA LYS A 334 15.34 19.34 -1.59
C LYS A 334 16.68 18.65 -1.33
N TYR A 335 16.79 17.41 -1.78
CA TYR A 335 17.99 16.59 -1.78
C TYR A 335 18.25 16.09 -3.20
N SER A 336 19.45 16.30 -3.73
CA SER A 336 19.80 15.78 -5.06
C SER A 336 19.80 14.26 -5.05
N THR A 337 19.20 13.64 -6.06
CA THR A 337 19.23 12.19 -6.21
C THR A 337 20.52 11.74 -6.87
N ASN A 338 21.27 12.61 -7.57
CA ASN A 338 22.45 12.28 -8.36
C ASN A 338 22.27 11.01 -9.23
N MET A 339 21.06 10.78 -9.73
CA MET A 339 20.71 9.71 -10.67
C MET A 339 19.41 10.08 -11.37
N GLN A 340 19.19 9.52 -12.56
CA GLN A 340 17.87 9.52 -13.17
C GLN A 340 16.95 8.65 -12.32
N ILE A 341 15.77 9.18 -12.01
CA ILE A 341 14.72 8.51 -11.25
C ILE A 341 13.49 8.44 -12.15
N ASP A 342 12.82 7.30 -12.12
CA ASP A 342 11.50 7.17 -12.71
C ASP A 342 10.48 7.75 -11.72
N LEU A 343 9.95 8.92 -12.04
CA LEU A 343 9.03 9.67 -11.18
C LEU A 343 7.71 8.94 -10.92
N MET A 344 7.38 7.92 -11.70
CA MET A 344 6.15 7.14 -11.55
C MET A 344 6.34 5.93 -10.64
N ASN A 345 7.58 5.54 -10.33
CA ASN A 345 7.85 4.45 -9.40
C ASN A 345 7.67 4.89 -7.95
N TYR A 346 7.26 3.94 -7.10
CA TYR A 346 7.23 4.13 -5.66
C TYR A 346 8.57 3.74 -5.04
N TYR A 347 9.12 4.66 -4.25
CA TYR A 347 10.36 4.51 -3.52
C TYR A 347 10.04 4.54 -2.03
N PRO A 348 10.09 3.39 -1.31
CA PRO A 348 9.86 3.40 0.12
C PRO A 348 10.92 4.24 0.83
N MET A 349 10.48 4.98 1.85
CA MET A 349 11.33 5.82 2.68
C MET A 349 11.14 5.41 4.14
N LYS A 350 12.26 5.18 4.83
CA LYS A 350 12.30 5.06 6.28
C LYS A 350 12.13 6.47 6.87
N PRO A 351 11.24 6.66 7.86
CA PRO A 351 11.12 7.95 8.52
C PRO A 351 12.42 8.38 9.22
N ASP A 352 12.71 9.67 9.16
CA ASP A 352 13.84 10.34 9.82
C ASP A 352 15.23 9.88 9.38
N SER A 353 15.33 9.02 8.35
CA SER A 353 16.63 8.51 7.88
C SER A 353 17.13 9.22 6.63
N ARG A 354 16.25 9.87 5.85
CA ARG A 354 16.55 10.42 4.52
C ARG A 354 17.13 9.36 3.59
N THR A 355 16.68 8.13 3.76
CA THR A 355 17.09 7.02 2.92
C THR A 355 15.93 6.56 2.07
N ILE A 356 16.21 6.14 0.85
CA ILE A 356 15.21 5.55 -0.06
C ILE A 356 15.71 4.21 -0.55
N ALA A 357 14.80 3.28 -0.80
CA ALA A 357 15.14 2.01 -1.47
C ALA A 357 14.54 1.93 -2.87
N TYR A 358 15.21 1.19 -3.74
CA TYR A 358 14.70 0.84 -5.07
C TYR A 358 15.34 -0.46 -5.55
N ALA A 359 14.60 -1.18 -6.39
CA ALA A 359 15.15 -2.31 -7.11
C ALA A 359 15.88 -1.81 -8.36
N THR A 360 17.08 -2.32 -8.59
CA THR A 360 17.64 -2.41 -9.94
C THR A 360 17.13 -3.70 -10.58
N GLY A 361 17.46 -3.93 -11.86
CA GLY A 361 17.15 -5.21 -12.50
C GLY A 361 17.79 -6.43 -11.81
N THR A 362 18.75 -6.22 -10.90
CA THR A 362 19.54 -7.32 -10.31
C THR A 362 19.77 -7.20 -8.80
N SER A 363 19.38 -6.13 -8.11
CA SER A 363 19.49 -6.06 -6.65
C SER A 363 18.57 -5.01 -6.02
N MET A 364 18.35 -5.11 -4.72
CA MET A 364 17.80 -4.01 -3.92
C MET A 364 18.93 -3.05 -3.54
N VAL A 365 18.76 -1.77 -3.87
CA VAL A 365 19.68 -0.70 -3.54
C VAL A 365 19.00 0.26 -2.58
N VAL A 366 19.76 0.72 -1.60
CA VAL A 366 19.31 1.66 -0.59
C VAL A 366 20.29 2.82 -0.55
N ARG A 367 19.75 4.03 -0.68
CA ARG A 367 20.52 5.27 -0.86
C ARG A 367 20.32 6.21 0.32
N ASP A 368 21.42 6.71 0.85
CA ASP A 368 21.44 7.84 1.80
C ASP A 368 21.55 9.14 1.01
N LEU A 369 20.48 9.95 1.05
CA LEU A 369 20.36 11.17 0.24
C LEU A 369 21.26 12.31 0.74
N GLU A 370 21.68 12.27 2.00
CA GLU A 370 22.53 13.31 2.59
C GLU A 370 24.01 12.99 2.44
N LYS A 371 24.39 11.73 2.69
CA LYS A 371 25.79 11.28 2.60
C LYS A 371 26.18 10.82 1.20
N ASN A 372 25.21 10.71 0.29
CA ASN A 372 25.39 10.18 -1.05
C ASN A 372 26.05 8.78 -1.04
N MET A 373 25.72 7.96 -0.03
CA MET A 373 26.19 6.59 0.11
C MET A 373 25.15 5.61 -0.42
N LEU A 374 25.61 4.54 -1.06
CA LEU A 374 24.77 3.46 -1.58
C LEU A 374 25.15 2.16 -0.89
N TYR A 375 24.12 1.39 -0.57
CA TYR A 375 24.23 0.03 -0.06
C TYR A 375 23.35 -0.86 -0.95
N SER A 376 23.78 -2.08 -1.18
CA SER A 376 23.08 -3.02 -2.06
C SER A 376 23.04 -4.38 -1.39
N GLY A 377 21.94 -5.11 -1.57
CA GLY A 377 21.91 -6.54 -1.31
C GLY A 377 22.74 -7.30 -2.34
N MET A 378 22.72 -8.63 -2.24
CA MET A 378 23.32 -9.51 -3.25
C MET A 378 22.70 -9.30 -4.64
N MET A 379 23.45 -9.69 -5.68
CA MET A 379 22.93 -9.73 -7.05
C MET A 379 22.05 -10.97 -7.26
N VAL A 380 20.92 -10.79 -7.92
CA VAL A 380 19.92 -11.80 -8.23
C VAL A 380 19.41 -11.64 -9.67
N ASP A 381 18.67 -12.62 -10.18
CA ASP A 381 18.14 -12.62 -11.55
C ASP A 381 16.90 -11.73 -11.69
N GLN A 382 16.07 -11.68 -10.63
CA GLN A 382 14.88 -10.85 -10.54
C GLN A 382 14.71 -10.31 -9.11
N VAL A 383 14.19 -9.10 -8.96
CA VAL A 383 13.97 -8.45 -7.67
C VAL A 383 12.54 -7.91 -7.61
N SER A 384 11.86 -8.10 -6.48
CA SER A 384 10.58 -7.44 -6.22
C SER A 384 10.78 -5.94 -5.95
N GLN A 385 9.72 -5.15 -6.06
CA GLN A 385 9.76 -3.80 -5.55
C GLN A 385 10.11 -3.81 -4.04
N PRO A 386 11.06 -2.98 -3.58
CA PRO A 386 11.38 -2.92 -2.16
C PRO A 386 10.24 -2.28 -1.37
N ILE A 387 10.19 -2.66 -0.10
CA ILE A 387 9.32 -2.06 0.91
C ILE A 387 10.18 -1.49 2.04
N TYR A 388 9.59 -0.59 2.83
CA TYR A 388 10.06 -0.35 4.19
C TYR A 388 9.13 -1.10 5.15
N ASN A 389 9.62 -2.18 5.74
CA ASN A 389 8.86 -2.94 6.72
C ASN A 389 8.90 -2.21 8.06
N TRP A 390 7.79 -1.59 8.43
CA TRP A 390 7.65 -0.82 9.66
C TRP A 390 7.71 -1.67 10.93
N ARG A 391 7.43 -2.98 10.84
CA ARG A 391 7.50 -3.92 11.98
C ARG A 391 8.94 -4.29 12.31
N SER A 392 9.72 -4.66 11.29
CA SER A 392 11.14 -5.03 11.43
C SER A 392 12.08 -3.82 11.33
N LYS A 393 11.55 -2.63 11.00
CA LYS A 393 12.25 -1.34 10.88
C LYS A 393 13.41 -1.37 9.88
N ARG A 394 13.25 -2.09 8.78
CA ARG A 394 14.28 -2.25 7.74
C ARG A 394 13.67 -2.30 6.35
N TYR A 395 14.50 -2.08 5.35
CA TYR A 395 14.10 -2.28 3.96
C TYR A 395 14.14 -3.76 3.63
N GLU A 396 13.16 -4.22 2.86
CA GLU A 396 13.04 -5.61 2.46
C GLU A 396 12.66 -5.69 0.97
N ALA A 397 13.20 -6.67 0.27
CA ALA A 397 12.78 -7.07 -1.06
C ALA A 397 13.02 -8.57 -1.23
N LEU A 398 12.31 -9.20 -2.16
CA LEU A 398 12.59 -10.55 -2.58
C LEU A 398 13.50 -10.55 -3.80
N GLY A 399 14.50 -11.42 -3.80
CA GLY A 399 15.39 -11.67 -4.93
C GLY A 399 15.30 -13.13 -5.36
N LEU A 400 15.23 -13.40 -6.66
CA LEU A 400 15.18 -14.75 -7.22
C LEU A 400 16.50 -15.09 -7.90
N ILE A 401 17.12 -16.22 -7.54
CA ILE A 401 18.21 -16.83 -8.30
C ILE A 401 17.82 -18.26 -8.63
N ASN A 402 17.69 -18.57 -9.92
CA ASN A 402 17.12 -19.85 -10.38
C ASN A 402 15.76 -20.11 -9.67
N GLN A 403 15.70 -21.10 -8.78
CA GLN A 403 14.51 -21.44 -7.98
C GLN A 403 14.68 -21.19 -6.48
N ARG A 404 15.60 -20.30 -6.12
CA ARG A 404 15.85 -19.90 -4.74
C ARG A 404 15.44 -18.45 -4.54
N LEU A 405 14.53 -18.26 -3.62
CA LEU A 405 14.06 -16.95 -3.20
C LEU A 405 14.88 -16.49 -2.00
N PHE A 406 15.45 -15.31 -2.11
CA PHE A 406 16.23 -14.64 -1.08
C PHE A 406 15.45 -13.44 -0.55
N LEU A 407 15.44 -13.28 0.76
CA LEU A 407 15.00 -12.05 1.41
C LEU A 407 16.21 -11.12 1.51
N LEU A 408 16.21 -10.10 0.67
CA LEU A 408 17.20 -9.02 0.69
C LEU A 408 16.78 -8.02 1.75
N THR A 409 17.65 -7.72 2.72
CA THR A 409 17.31 -6.81 3.82
C THR A 409 18.39 -5.76 4.00
N CYS A 410 18.02 -4.54 4.37
CA CYS A 410 18.98 -3.53 4.80
C CYS A 410 18.50 -2.76 6.03
N GLU A 411 19.27 -2.84 7.11
CA GLU A 411 19.02 -2.16 8.39
C GLU A 411 19.53 -0.71 8.31
N TRP A 412 18.67 0.22 8.72
CA TRP A 412 19.01 1.65 8.72
C TRP A 412 18.41 2.38 9.90
#